data_AF-A0A7C6QKG7-F1
#
_entry.id   AF-A0A7C6QKG7-F1
#
_cell.length_a   1.000
_cell.length_b   1.000
_cell.length_c   1.000
_cell.angle_alpha   90.00
_cell.angle_beta   90.00
_cell.angle_gamma   90.00
#
_symmetry.space_group_name_H-M   'P 1'
#
loop_
_entity.id
_entity.type
_entity.pdbx_description
1 polymer ?
#
loop_
_entity_poly.entity_id
_entity_poly.type
_entity_poly.pdbx_seq_one_letter_code
_entity_poly.pdbx_strand_id
1 'polypeptide(L)'
;MSTSTVTSPTLRMEEEILSGLRQLLELSHRKQALLLERRHASLPEVLAELEKAIVHIQNLKAAYEGEAGEERVAELYTSSSFRNVLAELQKVNETNARLVDEQLAAIKVCLELLEKSLPQEYAPARGAAAADSGQKGAGVVTKRALQSRGIINIEA
;
A
#
# COMPACT_ATOMS: atom_id res chain seq x y z
N MET A 1 53.42 2.09 -11.84
CA MET A 1 52.72 2.90 -10.82
C MET A 1 51.23 2.67 -11.01
N SER A 2 50.68 1.60 -10.45
CA SER A 2 49.25 1.27 -10.58
C SER A 2 48.63 1.45 -9.21
N THR A 3 47.99 2.58 -8.98
CA THR A 3 47.16 2.83 -7.81
C THR A 3 45.84 2.09 -7.98
N SER A 4 45.81 0.79 -7.66
CA SER A 4 44.55 0.09 -7.44
C SER A 4 43.89 0.69 -6.21
N THR A 5 42.92 1.58 -6.45
CA THR A 5 41.99 2.07 -5.44
C THR A 5 41.15 0.91 -4.94
N VAL A 6 41.60 0.27 -3.87
CA VAL A 6 40.77 -0.66 -3.09
C VAL A 6 39.72 0.18 -2.38
N THR A 7 38.60 0.46 -3.06
CA THR A 7 37.38 0.96 -2.40
C THR A 7 36.97 -0.04 -1.34
N SER A 8 36.92 0.40 -0.08
CA SER A 8 36.42 -0.38 1.06
C SER A 8 35.03 -0.95 0.74
N PRO A 9 34.72 -2.21 1.11
CA PRO A 9 33.41 -2.81 0.86
C PRO A 9 32.25 -1.96 1.39
N THR A 10 32.43 -1.29 2.53
CA THR A 10 31.46 -0.36 3.11
C THR A 10 31.18 0.87 2.25
N LEU A 11 32.18 1.42 1.54
CA LEU A 11 31.98 2.53 0.60
C LEU A 11 31.13 2.12 -0.59
N ARG A 12 31.31 0.89 -1.10
CA ARG A 12 30.50 0.38 -2.21
C ARG A 12 29.04 0.23 -1.80
N MET A 13 28.79 -0.26 -0.58
CA MET A 13 27.43 -0.39 -0.06
C MET A 13 26.76 0.99 0.14
N GLU A 14 27.49 2.00 0.60
CA GLU A 14 26.98 3.39 0.69
C GLU A 14 26.54 3.91 -0.69
N GLU A 15 27.38 3.72 -1.71
CA GLU A 15 27.07 4.10 -3.09
C GLU A 15 25.87 3.34 -3.64
N GLU A 16 25.75 2.04 -3.38
CA GLU A 16 24.62 1.21 -3.79
C GLU A 16 23.32 1.63 -3.09
N ILE A 17 23.35 1.95 -1.80
CA ILE A 17 22.19 2.48 -1.07
C ILE A 17 21.72 3.80 -1.68
N LEU A 18 22.64 4.73 -1.92
CA LEU A 18 22.32 6.02 -2.54
C LEU A 18 21.81 5.87 -3.98
N SER A 19 22.39 4.95 -4.74
CA SER A 19 21.94 4.60 -6.09
C SER A 19 20.51 4.05 -6.06
N GLY A 20 20.23 3.12 -5.15
CA GLY A 20 18.89 2.57 -4.95
C GLY A 20 17.86 3.65 -4.59
N LEU A 21 18.21 4.59 -3.70
CA LEU A 21 17.33 5.70 -3.36
C LEU A 21 17.04 6.63 -4.54
N ARG A 22 18.03 6.88 -5.40
CA ARG A 22 17.82 7.67 -6.63
C ARG A 22 16.94 6.93 -7.63
N GLN A 23 17.11 5.62 -7.77
CA GLN A 23 16.21 4.79 -8.58
C GLN A 23 14.78 4.85 -8.04
N LEU A 24 14.61 4.79 -6.73
CA LEU A 24 13.30 4.93 -6.10
C LEU A 24 12.65 6.29 -6.42
N LEU A 25 13.44 7.36 -6.41
CA LEU A 25 12.98 8.71 -6.77
C LEU A 25 12.53 8.79 -8.23
N GLU A 26 13.31 8.22 -9.15
CA GLU A 26 12.96 8.15 -10.57
C GLU A 26 11.65 7.39 -10.80
N LEU A 27 11.48 6.24 -10.14
CA LEU A 27 10.25 5.46 -10.20
C LEU A 27 9.05 6.23 -9.61
N SER A 28 9.24 6.96 -8.51
CA SER A 28 8.22 7.83 -7.92
C SER A 28 7.79 8.97 -8.87
N HIS A 29 8.72 9.55 -9.63
CA HIS A 29 8.40 10.52 -10.68
C HIS A 29 7.71 9.86 -11.88
N ARG A 30 8.12 8.67 -12.29
CA ARG A 30 7.44 7.91 -13.35
C ARG A 30 5.99 7.61 -12.96
N LYS A 31 5.75 7.21 -11.70
CA LYS A 31 4.40 7.06 -11.14
C LYS A 31 3.61 8.36 -11.21
N GLN A 32 4.22 9.49 -10.85
CA GLN A 32 3.58 10.81 -10.93
C GLN A 32 3.14 11.15 -12.35
N ALA A 33 4.03 10.96 -13.33
CA ALA A 33 3.73 11.21 -14.74
C ALA A 33 2.54 10.34 -15.21
N LEU A 34 2.53 9.05 -14.87
CA LEU A 34 1.42 8.16 -15.21
C LEU A 34 0.09 8.59 -14.57
N LEU A 35 0.12 9.08 -13.32
CA LEU A 35 -1.07 9.62 -12.64
C LEU A 35 -1.60 10.86 -13.33
N LEU A 36 -0.72 11.81 -13.69
CA LEU A 36 -1.09 13.03 -14.40
C LEU A 36 -1.64 12.74 -15.81
N GLU A 37 -1.02 11.81 -16.52
CA GLU A 37 -1.45 11.36 -17.86
C GLU A 37 -2.65 10.39 -17.83
N ARG A 38 -3.15 10.02 -16.63
CA ARG A 38 -4.24 9.05 -16.43
C ARG A 38 -3.97 7.68 -17.07
N ARG A 39 -2.71 7.30 -17.19
CA ARG A 39 -2.26 6.02 -17.77
C ARG A 39 -2.26 4.92 -16.71
N HIS A 40 -3.43 4.66 -16.13
CA HIS A 40 -3.57 3.74 -14.99
C HIS A 40 -3.16 2.30 -15.29
N ALA A 41 -3.22 1.87 -16.56
CA ALA A 41 -2.84 0.52 -16.98
C ALA A 41 -1.35 0.19 -16.73
N SER A 42 -0.48 1.21 -16.73
CA SER A 42 0.96 1.04 -16.51
C SER A 42 1.39 1.23 -15.05
N LEU A 43 0.46 1.63 -14.16
CA LEU A 43 0.78 1.83 -12.74
C LEU A 43 1.21 0.53 -12.02
N PRO A 44 0.59 -0.64 -12.25
CA PRO A 44 0.98 -1.87 -11.57
C PRO A 44 2.45 -2.26 -11.79
N GLU A 45 2.96 -2.06 -13.01
CA GLU A 45 4.36 -2.33 -13.36
C GLU A 45 5.31 -1.44 -12.53
N VAL A 46 5.05 -0.13 -12.51
CA VAL A 46 5.86 0.82 -11.74
C VAL A 46 5.77 0.56 -10.23
N LEU A 47 4.61 0.15 -9.72
CA LEU A 47 4.45 -0.22 -8.31
C LEU A 47 5.27 -1.47 -7.96
N ALA A 48 5.30 -2.49 -8.81
CA ALA A 48 6.12 -3.68 -8.60
C ALA A 48 7.62 -3.34 -8.62
N GLU A 49 8.06 -2.45 -9.51
CA GLU A 49 9.44 -1.95 -9.54
C GLU A 49 9.80 -1.18 -8.25
N LEU A 50 8.89 -0.33 -7.75
CA LEU A 50 9.05 0.40 -6.48
C LEU A 50 9.20 -0.56 -5.30
N GLU A 51 8.33 -1.56 -5.19
CA GLU A 51 8.37 -2.55 -4.11
C GLU A 51 9.70 -3.32 -4.13
N LYS A 52 10.15 -3.75 -5.31
CA LYS A 52 11.44 -4.44 -5.48
C LYS A 52 12.61 -3.54 -5.06
N ALA A 53 12.60 -2.27 -5.46
CA ALA A 53 13.64 -1.31 -5.10
C ALA A 53 13.69 -1.08 -3.57
N ILE A 54 12.54 -0.94 -2.91
CA ILE A 54 12.45 -0.77 -1.46
C ILE A 54 13.06 -1.97 -0.74
N VAL A 55 12.66 -3.20 -1.11
CA VAL A 55 13.19 -4.42 -0.49
C VAL A 55 14.69 -4.53 -0.67
N HIS A 56 15.20 -4.21 -1.87
CA HIS A 56 16.63 -4.22 -2.15
C HIS A 56 17.40 -3.22 -1.26
N ILE A 57 16.93 -1.98 -1.16
CA ILE A 57 17.54 -0.94 -0.31
C ILE A 57 17.49 -1.34 1.17
N GLN A 58 16.38 -1.94 1.63
CA GLN A 58 16.27 -2.43 3.01
C GLN A 58 17.30 -3.52 3.31
N ASN A 59 17.51 -4.46 2.39
CA ASN A 59 18.51 -5.51 2.54
C ASN A 59 19.93 -4.93 2.54
N LEU A 60 20.24 -4.00 1.62
CA LEU A 60 21.54 -3.33 1.57
C LEU A 60 21.80 -2.53 2.85
N LYS A 61 20.78 -1.82 3.34
CA LYS A 61 20.84 -1.08 4.60
C LYS A 61 21.14 -2.01 5.77
N ALA A 62 20.41 -3.11 5.92
CA ALA A 62 20.61 -4.04 7.02
C ALA A 62 22.03 -4.67 6.98
N ALA A 63 22.53 -5.00 5.79
CA ALA A 63 23.89 -5.49 5.63
C ALA A 63 24.93 -4.41 5.96
N TYR A 64 24.72 -3.17 5.50
CA TYR A 64 25.60 -2.04 5.80
C TYR A 64 25.63 -1.72 7.30
N GLU A 65 24.49 -1.72 7.99
CA GLU A 65 24.43 -1.52 9.45
C GLU A 65 25.12 -2.65 10.23
N GLY A 66 25.19 -3.87 9.68
CA GLY A 66 25.90 -5.00 10.27
C GLY A 66 27.42 -5.00 10.03
N GLU A 67 27.88 -4.39 8.94
CA GLU A 67 29.29 -4.36 8.53
C GLU A 67 30.00 -3.04 8.84
N ALA A 68 29.27 -1.93 8.84
CA ALA A 68 29.79 -0.61 9.13
C ALA A 68 29.75 -0.32 10.65
N GLY A 69 30.73 0.43 11.14
CA GLY A 69 30.68 0.97 12.50
C GLY A 69 29.61 2.05 12.64
N GLU A 70 29.09 2.25 13.86
CA GLU A 70 28.01 3.20 14.16
C GLU A 70 28.29 4.63 13.65
N GLU A 71 29.54 5.11 13.75
CA GLU A 71 29.94 6.43 13.28
C GLU A 71 29.69 6.59 11.77
N ARG A 72 30.06 5.58 10.99
CA ARG A 72 29.93 5.60 9.53
C ARG A 72 28.48 5.49 9.07
N VAL A 73 27.69 4.69 9.80
CA VAL A 73 26.24 4.63 9.61
C VAL A 73 25.60 6.00 9.86
N ALA A 74 26.02 6.70 10.91
CA ALA A 74 25.54 8.05 11.20
C ALA A 74 25.97 9.06 10.12
N GLU A 75 27.19 8.98 9.60
CA GLU A 75 27.68 9.82 8.51
C GLU A 75 26.83 9.66 7.24
N LEU A 76 26.50 8.42 6.84
CA LEU A 76 25.66 8.18 5.67
C LEU A 76 24.28 8.85 5.81
N TYR A 77 23.60 8.65 6.95
CA TYR A 77 22.25 9.19 7.17
C TYR A 77 22.20 10.71 7.36
N THR A 78 23.31 11.32 7.79
CA THR A 78 23.43 12.78 7.93
C THR A 78 23.98 13.46 6.67
N SER A 79 24.52 12.68 5.73
CA SER A 79 25.02 13.19 4.45
C SER A 79 23.94 13.98 3.69
N SER A 80 24.38 15.04 3.02
CA SER A 80 23.49 15.91 2.24
C SER A 80 22.86 15.17 1.07
N SER A 81 23.61 14.27 0.41
CA SER A 81 23.11 13.44 -0.68
C SER A 81 21.94 12.55 -0.24
N PHE A 82 22.09 11.84 0.88
CA PHE A 82 21.04 10.99 1.43
C PHE A 82 19.79 11.81 1.79
N ARG A 83 19.98 12.89 2.58
CA ARG A 83 18.86 13.73 3.04
C ARG A 83 18.11 14.40 1.90
N ASN A 84 18.81 14.89 0.87
CA ASN A 84 18.19 15.55 -0.27
C ASN A 84 17.33 14.57 -1.06
N VAL A 85 17.83 13.36 -1.34
CA VAL A 85 17.05 12.34 -2.06
C VAL A 85 15.83 11.91 -1.24
N LEU A 86 15.97 11.76 0.07
CA LEU A 86 14.85 11.40 0.94
C LEU A 86 13.77 12.51 0.99
N ALA A 87 14.17 13.77 1.06
CA ALA A 87 13.24 14.90 1.07
C ALA A 87 12.46 15.01 -0.24
N GLU A 88 13.13 14.84 -1.39
CA GLU A 88 12.44 14.82 -2.70
C GLU A 88 11.51 13.61 -2.83
N LEU A 89 11.93 12.43 -2.37
CA LEU A 89 11.06 11.24 -2.31
C LEU A 89 9.78 11.49 -1.51
N GLN A 90 9.90 12.11 -0.33
CA GLN A 90 8.75 12.48 0.51
C GLN A 90 7.80 13.40 -0.25
N LYS A 91 8.33 14.49 -0.82
CA LYS A 91 7.55 15.48 -1.56
C LYS A 91 6.82 14.91 -2.79
N VAL A 92 7.50 14.08 -3.58
CA VAL A 92 6.89 13.44 -4.77
C VAL A 92 5.81 12.46 -4.34
N ASN A 93 6.05 11.67 -3.29
CA ASN A 93 5.07 10.71 -2.81
C ASN A 93 3.84 11.37 -2.16
N GLU A 94 4.02 12.48 -1.45
CA GLU A 94 2.90 13.32 -0.97
C GLU A 94 2.06 13.85 -2.13
N THR A 95 2.71 14.32 -3.20
CA THR A 95 2.02 14.80 -4.39
C THR A 95 1.26 13.65 -5.07
N ASN A 96 1.88 12.48 -5.21
CA ASN A 96 1.25 11.29 -5.76
C ASN A 96 0.02 10.86 -4.94
N ALA A 97 0.10 10.93 -3.61
CA ALA A 97 -1.04 10.63 -2.74
C ALA A 97 -2.22 11.57 -3.01
N ARG A 98 -1.97 12.89 -3.07
CA ARG A 98 -3.00 13.89 -3.40
C ARG A 98 -3.64 13.64 -4.76
N LEU A 99 -2.84 13.34 -5.78
CA LEU A 99 -3.35 13.03 -7.13
C LEU A 99 -4.28 11.82 -7.14
N VAL A 100 -3.93 10.76 -6.39
CA VAL A 100 -4.78 9.57 -6.25
C VAL A 100 -6.08 9.92 -5.53
N ASP A 101 -6.01 10.68 -4.43
CA ASP A 101 -7.20 11.09 -3.68
C ASP A 101 -8.14 11.97 -4.49
N GLU A 102 -7.62 12.92 -5.27
CA GLU A 102 -8.40 13.77 -6.19
C GLU A 102 -9.11 12.94 -7.25
N GLN A 103 -8.41 11.98 -7.86
CA GLN A 103 -8.99 11.08 -8.87
C GLN A 103 -10.08 10.18 -8.27
N LEU A 104 -9.85 9.63 -7.07
CA LEU A 104 -10.86 8.84 -6.36
C LEU A 104 -12.07 9.68 -5.97
N ALA A 105 -11.88 10.92 -5.52
CA ALA A 105 -12.96 11.84 -5.21
C ALA A 105 -13.83 12.13 -6.44
N ALA A 106 -13.20 12.40 -7.59
CA ALA A 106 -13.93 12.62 -8.84
C ALA A 106 -14.76 11.39 -9.26
N ILE A 107 -14.20 10.19 -9.16
CA ILE A 107 -14.93 8.94 -9.46
C ILE A 107 -16.11 8.75 -8.49
N LYS A 108 -15.92 8.98 -7.19
CA LYS A 108 -16.98 8.89 -6.18
C LYS A 108 -18.14 9.84 -6.49
N VAL A 109 -17.85 11.09 -6.82
CA VAL A 109 -18.88 12.07 -7.21
C VAL A 109 -19.64 11.60 -8.45
N CYS A 110 -18.95 11.07 -9.47
CA CYS A 110 -19.60 10.51 -10.65
C CYS A 110 -20.52 9.33 -10.29
N LEU A 111 -20.09 8.42 -9.41
CA LEU A 111 -20.90 7.29 -8.96
C LEU A 111 -22.13 7.75 -8.16
N GLU A 112 -21.99 8.74 -7.27
CA GLU A 112 -23.12 9.30 -6.53
C GLU A 112 -24.15 9.99 -7.44
N LEU A 113 -23.69 10.67 -8.50
CA LEU A 113 -24.58 11.26 -9.49
C LEU A 113 -25.32 10.19 -10.30
N LEU A 114 -24.62 9.13 -10.69
CA LEU A 114 -25.23 7.98 -11.37
C LEU A 114 -26.28 7.32 -10.47
N GLU A 115 -25.98 7.08 -9.19
CA GLU A 115 -26.94 6.55 -8.22
C GLU A 115 -28.21 7.41 -8.11
N LYS A 116 -28.07 8.74 -8.04
CA LYS A 116 -29.20 9.68 -7.95
C LYS A 116 -30.02 9.77 -9.23
N SER A 117 -29.43 9.42 -10.38
CA SER A 117 -30.09 9.45 -11.69
C SER A 117 -30.81 8.15 -12.05
N LEU A 118 -30.59 7.07 -11.28
CA LEU A 118 -31.29 5.81 -11.46
C LEU A 118 -32.77 5.96 -11.05
N PRO A 119 -33.73 5.53 -11.88
CA PRO A 119 -35.12 5.39 -11.46
C PRO A 119 -35.21 4.50 -10.21
N GLN A 120 -36.17 4.76 -9.32
CA GLN A 120 -36.35 4.05 -8.04
C GLN A 120 -36.38 2.51 -8.17
N GLU A 121 -36.77 1.99 -9.33
CA GLU A 121 -36.84 0.55 -9.63
C GLU A 121 -35.46 -0.12 -9.84
N TYR A 122 -34.38 0.67 -10.00
CA TYR A 122 -33.01 0.18 -10.23
C TYR A 122 -32.01 0.69 -9.19
N ALA A 123 -32.45 1.44 -8.18
CA ALA A 123 -31.58 1.86 -7.09
C ALA A 123 -31.11 0.62 -6.30
N PRO A 124 -29.80 0.46 -6.05
CA PRO A 124 -29.30 -0.67 -5.27
C PRO A 124 -29.98 -0.68 -3.90
N ALA A 125 -30.59 -1.81 -3.54
CA ALA A 125 -31.19 -2.00 -2.23
C ALA A 125 -30.10 -1.79 -1.18
N ARG A 126 -30.10 -0.62 -0.52
CA ARG A 126 -29.24 -0.36 0.64
C ARG A 126 -29.75 -1.27 1.75
N GLY A 127 -29.18 -2.47 1.81
CA GLY A 127 -29.49 -3.50 2.79
C GLY A 127 -29.39 -2.90 4.19
N ALA A 128 -30.47 -3.08 4.95
CA ALA A 128 -30.63 -2.59 6.30
C ALA A 128 -29.47 -3.00 7.21
N ALA A 129 -28.73 -2.03 7.71
CA ALA A 129 -27.85 -2.19 8.86
C ALA A 129 -28.08 -1.00 9.81
N ALA A 130 -29.23 -0.99 10.47
CA ALA A 130 -29.48 -0.24 11.70
C ALA A 130 -30.77 -0.73 12.38
N ALA A 131 -30.63 -1.72 13.25
CA ALA A 131 -31.48 -2.02 14.41
C ALA A 131 -30.81 -3.22 15.12
N ASP A 132 -30.53 -3.27 16.41
CA ASP A 132 -30.84 -2.39 17.53
C ASP A 132 -29.99 -2.88 18.71
N SER A 133 -29.54 -1.95 19.54
CA SER A 133 -28.82 -2.19 20.77
C SER A 133 -29.79 -2.55 21.91
N GLY A 134 -29.59 -3.69 22.57
CA GLY A 134 -29.75 -3.81 24.02
C GLY A 134 -31.15 -3.80 24.66
N GLN A 135 -31.50 -4.97 25.23
CA GLN A 135 -32.07 -5.19 26.56
C GLN A 135 -33.61 -5.23 26.82
N LYS A 136 -34.00 -6.43 27.30
CA LYS A 136 -35.09 -6.83 28.23
C LYS A 136 -36.51 -7.10 27.71
N GLY A 137 -36.90 -8.38 27.83
CA GLY A 137 -38.17 -8.73 28.49
C GLY A 137 -39.10 -9.73 27.79
N ALA A 138 -39.20 -10.92 28.38
CA ALA A 138 -40.40 -11.77 28.46
C ALA A 138 -41.03 -12.38 27.18
N GLY A 139 -40.56 -13.59 26.89
CA GLY A 139 -41.33 -14.82 26.60
C GLY A 139 -42.73 -14.75 25.97
N VAL A 140 -42.85 -15.35 24.78
CA VAL A 140 -43.99 -16.21 24.43
C VAL A 140 -43.46 -17.41 23.64
N VAL A 141 -43.48 -18.58 24.30
CA VAL A 141 -43.26 -19.89 23.68
C VAL A 141 -44.59 -20.36 23.11
N THR A 142 -44.75 -20.35 21.78
CA THR A 142 -45.82 -21.11 21.12
C THR A 142 -45.29 -22.44 20.65
N LYS A 143 -45.55 -23.47 21.46
CA LYS A 143 -45.51 -24.88 21.08
C LYS A 143 -46.47 -25.12 19.90
N ARG A 144 -45.96 -25.68 18.80
CA ARG A 144 -46.72 -26.72 18.09
C ARG A 144 -45.76 -27.77 17.53
N ALA A 145 -45.98 -28.97 18.00
CA ALA A 145 -45.26 -30.17 17.66
C ALA A 145 -45.62 -30.64 16.25
N LEU A 146 -44.63 -31.17 15.53
CA LEU A 146 -44.81 -32.31 14.64
C LEU A 146 -43.55 -33.17 14.76
N GLN A 147 -43.67 -34.16 15.64
CA GLN A 147 -42.78 -35.31 15.71
C GLN A 147 -43.12 -36.22 14.53
N SER A 148 -42.13 -36.55 13.71
CA SER A 148 -42.09 -37.83 13.00
C SER A 148 -40.70 -38.43 13.20
N ARG A 149 -40.67 -39.49 14.01
CA ARG A 149 -39.52 -40.30 14.38
C ARG A 149 -39.10 -41.24 13.24
N GLY A 150 -37.82 -41.58 13.23
CA GLY A 150 -37.21 -42.72 12.52
C GLY A 150 -35.72 -42.44 12.33
N ILE A 151 -34.86 -42.52 13.35
CA ILE A 151 -34.24 -43.73 13.95
C ILE A 151 -33.38 -44.55 12.94
N ILE A 152 -32.07 -44.25 12.98
CA ILE A 152 -30.89 -45.17 13.10
C ILE A 152 -30.22 -45.80 11.84
N ASN A 153 -28.94 -45.41 11.67
CA ASN A 153 -27.67 -46.13 11.37
C ASN A 153 -27.35 -46.91 10.07
N ILE A 154 -26.07 -46.64 9.70
CA ILE A 154 -24.94 -47.53 9.34
C ILE A 154 -24.88 -48.11 7.92
N GLU A 155 -23.68 -47.91 7.39
CA GLU A 155 -23.01 -48.39 6.18
C GLU A 155 -23.24 -49.86 5.83
N ALA A 156 -23.27 -50.11 4.52
CA ALA A 156 -22.65 -51.25 3.85
C ALA A 156 -22.21 -50.82 2.44
#